data_AF-A0A381R9J5-F1
#
_entry.id   AF-A0A381R9J5-F1
#
_cell.length_a   1.000
_cell.length_b   1.000
_cell.length_c   1.000
_cell.angle_alpha   90.00
_cell.angle_beta   90.00
_cell.angle_gamma   90.00
#
_symmetry.space_group_name_H-M   'P 1'
#
loop_
_entity.id
_entity.type
_entity.pdbx_description
1 polymer ?
#
loop_
_entity_poly.entity_id
_entity_poly.type
_entity_poly.pdbx_seq_one_letter_code
_entity_poly.pdbx_strand_id
1 'polypeptide(L)'
;VHRSLTLSLIGLVSIGIAACQEENPTAFASDLSLKETITLEIEIPWEDFASDLEVFGGYGAPWELGTGVVAKGFAEILNARTLVRFAAYPKVHQVRDTTGTTRPDSSLTFVGGRVVTFFDTIASTNNGPVELGLGATQTPWDKKTVTWVTAVDTLNDLRLWPQPGAGPVTSIGTTVWDPAEGDSAWFELDSLQVEAWADTADVSRGARIESLTDNARLQVSRVVLRLDTRPSSNPDTIIVLSAQRDEISFVYDPIPEAPANGIRIGGAPAWRTVLNVKIPTHLDGPDELCVAAGGCPLELKPLELNYAAITLKSERGEQAFQPTDSIGLDVRQVLRRDALPKAPLGESLTGLLGQRVGPDAFGAKSGTDIEIPITEFVRDLLGSQDGMSPTKTLALLSVFEPISIAYASFHGPGDENGPVLRLVVTVGRAMELP
;
A
#
# COMPACT_ATOMS: atom_id res chain seq x y z
N VAL A 1 28.80 -87.68 14.24
CA VAL A 1 29.97 -87.75 15.14
C VAL A 1 29.69 -86.83 16.32
N HIS A 2 29.60 -87.42 17.52
CA HIS A 2 29.69 -86.89 18.90
C HIS A 2 28.95 -85.59 19.28
N ARG A 3 28.31 -85.42 20.44
CA ARG A 3 27.99 -86.19 21.67
C ARG A 3 27.00 -85.25 22.41
N SER A 4 25.78 -85.67 22.75
CA SER A 4 25.36 -86.31 24.02
C SER A 4 25.46 -85.44 25.28
N LEU A 5 24.31 -85.29 25.97
CA LEU A 5 24.01 -85.45 27.41
C LEU A 5 23.07 -84.34 27.93
N THR A 6 21.76 -84.56 28.06
CA THR A 6 21.04 -85.06 29.26
C THR A 6 21.48 -84.45 30.59
N LEU A 7 20.58 -83.71 31.27
CA LEU A 7 19.94 -84.17 32.52
C LEU A 7 18.80 -83.23 32.97
N SER A 8 17.70 -83.83 33.40
CA SER A 8 16.58 -83.25 34.16
C SER A 8 16.99 -82.82 35.58
N LEU A 9 16.33 -81.81 36.16
CA LEU A 9 15.58 -81.94 37.44
C LEU A 9 14.77 -80.68 37.86
N ILE A 10 13.46 -80.89 38.03
CA ILE A 10 12.55 -80.47 39.13
C ILE A 10 12.56 -79.03 39.68
N GLY A 11 11.37 -78.41 39.72
CA GLY A 11 11.01 -77.43 40.77
C GLY A 11 9.79 -76.55 40.46
N LEU A 12 8.59 -77.02 40.80
CA LEU A 12 7.36 -76.21 40.90
C LEU A 12 7.49 -75.17 42.03
N VAL A 13 7.30 -73.89 41.76
CA VAL A 13 6.81 -72.90 42.75
C VAL A 13 5.88 -71.90 42.06
N SER A 14 4.62 -71.90 42.49
CA SER A 14 3.57 -70.93 42.19
C SER A 14 3.80 -69.64 42.99
N ILE A 15 3.94 -68.48 42.35
CA ILE A 15 3.88 -67.16 43.02
C ILE A 15 3.17 -66.13 42.12
N GLY A 16 2.05 -65.63 42.65
CA GLY A 16 1.67 -64.21 42.69
C GLY A 16 1.48 -63.47 41.39
N ILE A 17 0.22 -63.16 41.07
CA ILE A 17 -0.15 -62.05 40.19
C ILE A 17 0.36 -60.76 40.85
N ALA A 18 1.54 -60.29 40.43
CA ALA A 18 1.95 -58.92 40.65
C ALA A 18 1.35 -58.10 39.50
N ALA A 19 0.27 -57.38 39.80
CA ALA A 19 -0.20 -56.31 38.96
C ALA A 19 0.87 -55.21 38.95
N CYS A 20 1.77 -55.23 37.97
CA CYS A 20 2.52 -54.04 37.61
C CYS A 20 1.52 -53.04 37.04
N GLN A 21 1.23 -51.99 37.81
CA GLN A 21 0.62 -50.78 37.27
C GLN A 21 1.54 -50.26 36.16
N GLU A 22 0.99 -50.14 34.95
CA GLU A 22 1.57 -49.28 33.93
C GLU A 22 1.52 -47.83 34.45
N GLU A 23 2.68 -47.25 34.78
CA GLU A 23 2.80 -45.80 34.93
C GLU A 23 2.58 -45.18 33.55
N ASN A 24 1.41 -44.57 33.38
CA ASN A 24 1.06 -43.80 32.21
C ASN A 24 1.89 -42.50 32.23
N PRO A 25 2.74 -42.20 31.23
CA PRO A 25 3.63 -41.03 31.22
C PRO A 25 2.88 -39.69 31.07
N THR A 26 1.54 -39.71 31.09
CA THR A 26 0.65 -38.55 31.10
C THR A 26 -0.01 -38.28 32.46
N ALA A 27 0.37 -39.02 33.51
CA ALA A 27 -0.04 -38.69 34.87
C ALA A 27 0.69 -37.42 35.35
N PHE A 28 0.15 -36.26 34.96
CA PHE A 28 0.42 -35.00 35.64
C PHE A 28 0.21 -35.21 37.14
N ALA A 29 1.22 -34.89 37.94
CA ALA A 29 1.06 -34.79 39.39
C ALA A 29 -0.19 -33.97 39.68
N SER A 30 -1.11 -34.53 40.47
CA SER A 30 -2.41 -33.96 40.83
C SER A 30 -2.31 -32.74 41.77
N ASP A 31 -1.24 -31.95 41.65
CA ASP A 31 -0.94 -30.72 42.40
C ASP A 31 -0.76 -29.50 41.46
N LEU A 32 -1.24 -29.60 40.21
CA LEU A 32 -1.56 -28.40 39.45
C LEU A 32 -3.00 -28.04 39.77
N SER A 33 -3.21 -27.44 40.96
CA SER A 33 -4.32 -26.51 41.08
C SER A 33 -4.12 -25.51 39.94
N LEU A 34 -4.97 -25.58 38.91
CA LEU A 34 -5.01 -24.58 37.86
C LEU A 34 -5.26 -23.27 38.59
N LYS A 35 -4.20 -22.48 38.81
CA LYS A 35 -4.32 -21.12 39.30
C LYS A 35 -5.35 -20.48 38.39
N GLU A 36 -6.47 -20.08 38.97
CA GLU A 36 -7.55 -19.49 38.19
C GLU A 36 -6.95 -18.27 37.50
N THR A 37 -6.93 -18.28 36.17
CA THR A 37 -6.38 -17.20 35.38
C THR A 37 -7.51 -16.29 34.96
N ILE A 38 -7.21 -15.01 34.85
CA ILE A 38 -8.12 -14.02 34.30
C ILE A 38 -7.42 -13.36 33.10
N THR A 39 -8.19 -13.14 32.04
CA THR A 39 -7.73 -12.43 30.85
C THR A 39 -8.52 -11.14 30.75
N LEU A 40 -7.81 -10.02 30.66
CA LEU A 40 -8.40 -8.68 30.64
C LEU A 40 -7.90 -7.92 29.43
N GLU A 41 -8.76 -7.03 28.94
CA GLU A 41 -8.46 -6.03 27.92
C GLU A 41 -8.25 -4.69 28.60
N ILE A 42 -7.17 -4.00 28.23
CA ILE A 42 -6.75 -2.73 28.81
C ILE A 42 -6.49 -1.77 27.66
N GLU A 43 -7.14 -0.62 27.68
CA GLU A 43 -6.90 0.47 26.74
C GLU A 43 -6.11 1.58 27.43
N ILE A 44 -5.02 2.00 26.80
CA ILE A 44 -4.15 3.05 27.30
C ILE A 44 -4.21 4.23 26.30
N PRO A 45 -4.55 5.44 26.76
CA PRO A 45 -4.69 6.59 25.89
C PRO A 45 -3.33 7.12 25.41
N TRP A 46 -3.34 7.88 24.31
CA TRP A 46 -2.14 8.40 23.65
C TRP A 46 -1.11 9.00 24.60
N GLU A 47 -1.54 9.86 25.52
CA GLU A 47 -0.67 10.58 26.48
C GLU A 47 0.17 9.66 27.35
N ASP A 48 -0.29 8.42 27.58
CA ASP A 48 0.36 7.46 28.43
C ASP A 48 1.24 6.48 27.66
N PHE A 49 0.94 6.21 26.38
CA PHE A 49 1.69 5.24 25.57
C PHE A 49 2.52 5.81 24.42
N ALA A 50 2.31 7.05 23.98
CA ALA A 50 2.97 7.57 22.79
C ALA A 50 3.31 9.06 22.86
N SER A 51 4.26 9.48 22.02
CA SER A 51 4.75 10.86 21.94
C SER A 51 5.41 11.13 20.59
N ASP A 52 5.76 12.39 20.33
CA ASP A 52 6.55 12.83 19.17
C ASP A 52 6.01 12.32 17.82
N LEU A 53 4.71 12.57 17.57
CA LEU A 53 4.08 12.27 16.30
C LEU A 53 4.62 13.22 15.21
N GLU A 54 5.18 12.64 14.15
CA GLU A 54 5.67 13.37 12.98
C GLU A 54 5.16 12.72 11.70
N VAL A 55 4.67 13.52 10.74
CA VAL A 55 4.16 13.03 9.46
C VAL A 55 5.03 13.55 8.33
N PHE A 56 5.64 12.63 7.58
CA PHE A 56 6.59 12.93 6.52
C PHE A 56 6.05 12.48 5.17
N GLY A 57 6.06 13.38 4.18
CA GLY A 57 5.76 13.07 2.78
C GLY A 57 7.03 12.76 1.97
N GLY A 58 6.84 12.31 0.73
CA GLY A 58 7.93 12.15 -0.24
C GLY A 58 8.66 10.81 -0.16
N TYR A 59 7.99 9.75 0.29
CA TYR A 59 8.51 8.36 0.18
C TYR A 59 8.11 7.65 -1.10
N GLY A 60 7.28 8.30 -1.91
CA GLY A 60 6.89 7.84 -3.24
C GLY A 60 6.49 9.03 -4.11
N ALA A 61 6.36 8.82 -5.41
CA ALA A 61 6.01 9.85 -6.38
C ALA A 61 5.07 9.31 -7.49
N PRO A 62 4.28 10.18 -8.15
CA PRO A 62 3.34 9.79 -9.21
C PRO A 62 3.88 8.84 -10.28
N TRP A 63 5.15 9.02 -10.69
CA TRP A 63 5.77 8.23 -11.75
C TRP A 63 6.02 6.75 -11.38
N GLU A 64 6.07 6.43 -10.09
CA GLU A 64 6.30 5.07 -9.58
C GLU A 64 5.04 4.22 -9.65
N LEU A 65 3.86 4.84 -9.70
CA LEU A 65 2.57 4.14 -9.79
C LEU A 65 2.39 3.40 -11.12
N GLY A 66 3.05 3.84 -12.18
CA GLY A 66 2.87 3.28 -13.52
C GLY A 66 1.44 3.44 -14.05
N THR A 67 0.63 4.32 -13.46
CA THR A 67 -0.75 4.67 -13.80
C THR A 67 -0.90 6.20 -13.81
N GLY A 68 -2.07 6.71 -14.21
CA GLY A 68 -2.36 8.14 -14.25
C GLY A 68 -3.62 8.50 -13.48
N VAL A 69 -3.78 9.78 -13.18
CA VAL A 69 -5.01 10.37 -12.64
C VAL A 69 -5.41 11.54 -13.53
N VAL A 70 -6.70 11.65 -13.82
CA VAL A 70 -7.28 12.84 -14.46
C VAL A 70 -8.42 13.37 -13.60
N ALA A 71 -8.40 14.68 -13.36
CA ALA A 71 -9.42 15.35 -12.58
C ALA A 71 -9.52 16.83 -12.95
N LYS A 72 -10.73 17.39 -12.87
CA LYS A 72 -10.98 18.81 -13.07
C LYS A 72 -11.93 19.31 -11.99
N GLY A 73 -11.39 20.11 -11.06
CA GLY A 73 -12.14 20.63 -9.91
C GLY A 73 -12.87 19.55 -9.09
N PHE A 74 -12.29 18.35 -8.96
CA PHE A 74 -12.93 17.27 -8.22
C PHE A 74 -13.00 17.59 -6.73
N ALA A 75 -14.21 17.46 -6.17
CA ALA A 75 -14.52 17.90 -4.81
C ALA A 75 -14.08 19.33 -4.52
N GLU A 76 -14.10 20.20 -5.55
CA GLU A 76 -13.64 21.61 -5.50
C GLU A 76 -12.15 21.80 -5.15
N ILE A 77 -11.38 20.71 -5.06
CA ILE A 77 -9.99 20.71 -4.59
C ILE A 77 -9.05 20.28 -5.71
N LEU A 78 -9.29 19.10 -6.31
CA LEU A 78 -8.28 18.41 -7.11
C LEU A 78 -8.39 18.70 -8.59
N ASN A 79 -7.27 19.15 -9.17
CA ASN A 79 -7.01 19.10 -10.60
C ASN A 79 -5.87 18.11 -10.86
N ALA A 80 -6.03 17.24 -11.85
CA ALA A 80 -5.01 16.26 -12.21
C ALA A 80 -4.98 16.02 -13.73
N ARG A 81 -3.79 15.83 -14.27
CA ARG A 81 -3.56 15.59 -15.71
C ARG A 81 -2.52 14.50 -15.87
N THR A 82 -2.82 13.53 -16.73
CA THR A 82 -1.91 12.40 -17.02
C THR A 82 -0.99 12.76 -18.18
N LEU A 83 0.30 12.44 -18.05
CA LEU A 83 1.34 12.64 -19.06
C LEU A 83 1.89 11.29 -19.51
N VAL A 84 2.04 11.13 -20.83
CA VAL A 84 2.49 9.88 -21.44
C VAL A 84 3.50 10.13 -22.56
N ARG A 85 4.53 9.27 -22.66
CA ARG A 85 5.33 9.09 -23.87
C ARG A 85 5.17 7.68 -24.41
N PHE A 86 5.24 7.56 -25.74
CA PHE A 86 5.17 6.28 -26.44
C PHE A 86 6.56 5.82 -26.87
N ALA A 87 6.76 4.51 -26.84
CA ALA A 87 8.00 3.87 -27.26
C ALA A 87 8.16 3.97 -28.79
N ALA A 88 9.36 3.62 -29.27
CA ALA A 88 9.62 3.52 -30.71
C ALA A 88 8.61 2.59 -31.39
N TYR A 89 8.20 2.98 -32.60
CA TYR A 89 7.25 2.17 -33.36
C TYR A 89 7.87 0.85 -33.83
N PRO A 90 7.06 -0.21 -34.02
CA PRO A 90 7.55 -1.46 -34.56
C PRO A 90 8.21 -1.25 -35.93
N LYS A 91 9.43 -1.73 -36.10
CA LYS A 91 10.19 -1.63 -37.36
C LYS A 91 9.94 -2.79 -38.31
N VAL A 92 9.44 -3.92 -37.79
CA VAL A 92 9.18 -5.14 -38.56
C VAL A 92 7.89 -5.78 -38.05
N HIS A 93 7.06 -6.28 -38.96
CA HIS A 93 5.89 -7.08 -38.62
C HIS A 93 5.69 -8.27 -39.58
N GLN A 94 5.05 -9.34 -39.13
CA GLN A 94 4.70 -10.47 -39.99
C GLN A 94 3.41 -10.15 -40.73
N VAL A 95 3.47 -10.10 -42.06
CA VAL A 95 2.35 -9.70 -42.91
C VAL A 95 2.10 -10.78 -43.96
N ARG A 96 0.83 -11.01 -44.27
CA ARG A 96 0.46 -11.87 -45.38
C ARG A 96 0.58 -11.11 -46.70
N ASP A 97 1.52 -11.54 -47.54
CA ASP A 97 1.73 -10.95 -48.86
C ASP A 97 0.57 -11.27 -49.83
N THR A 98 0.62 -10.68 -51.03
CA THR A 98 -0.39 -10.89 -52.08
C THR A 98 -0.44 -12.33 -52.61
N THR A 99 0.56 -13.17 -52.32
CA THR A 99 0.56 -14.60 -52.64
C THR A 99 -0.09 -15.46 -51.53
N GLY A 100 -0.52 -14.82 -50.44
CA GLY A 100 -1.10 -15.48 -49.28
C GLY A 100 -0.07 -16.06 -48.31
N THR A 101 1.22 -15.77 -48.48
CA THR A 101 2.30 -16.25 -47.62
C THR A 101 2.62 -15.23 -46.53
N THR A 102 2.80 -15.65 -45.28
CA THR A 102 3.24 -14.75 -44.21
C THR A 102 4.74 -14.52 -44.27
N ARG A 103 5.17 -13.26 -44.35
CA ARG A 103 6.58 -12.86 -44.42
C ARG A 103 6.82 -11.61 -43.55
N PRO A 104 8.05 -11.42 -43.03
CA PRO A 104 8.40 -10.18 -42.36
C PRO A 104 8.43 -9.01 -43.35
N ASP A 105 7.75 -7.93 -43.01
CA ASP A 105 7.81 -6.64 -43.70
C ASP A 105 8.48 -5.61 -42.78
N SER A 106 9.48 -4.91 -43.32
CA SER A 106 10.24 -3.88 -42.62
C SER A 106 10.00 -2.46 -43.19
N SER A 107 9.20 -2.36 -44.26
CA SER A 107 8.82 -1.10 -44.87
C SER A 107 7.34 -0.87 -44.57
N LEU A 108 7.10 -0.27 -43.40
CA LEU A 108 5.79 -0.01 -42.84
C LEU A 108 5.48 1.49 -42.98
N THR A 109 4.32 1.81 -43.57
CA THR A 109 3.84 3.20 -43.65
C THR A 109 2.75 3.42 -42.62
N PHE A 110 2.97 4.32 -41.66
CA PHE A 110 1.98 4.69 -40.67
C PHE A 110 1.09 5.79 -41.24
N VAL A 111 -0.21 5.52 -41.39
CA VAL A 111 -1.15 6.43 -42.08
C VAL A 111 -2.11 7.15 -41.11
N GLY A 112 -2.01 6.83 -39.82
CA GLY A 112 -2.84 7.37 -38.76
C GLY A 112 -2.81 6.44 -37.54
N GLY A 113 -3.74 6.64 -36.62
CA GLY A 113 -3.88 5.75 -35.48
C GLY A 113 -4.83 6.31 -34.44
N ARG A 114 -4.72 5.78 -33.23
CA ARG A 114 -5.52 6.23 -32.09
C ARG A 114 -4.79 6.01 -30.78
N VAL A 115 -4.96 6.96 -29.85
CA VAL A 115 -4.60 6.76 -28.44
C VAL A 115 -5.79 6.11 -27.76
N VAL A 116 -5.59 4.92 -27.19
CA VAL A 116 -6.59 4.23 -26.37
C VAL A 116 -6.21 4.39 -24.91
N THR A 117 -7.09 4.98 -24.12
CA THR A 117 -6.94 5.16 -22.68
C THR A 117 -7.87 4.19 -21.98
N PHE A 118 -7.34 3.41 -21.05
CA PHE A 118 -8.09 2.48 -20.20
C PHE A 118 -8.21 3.08 -18.80
N PHE A 119 -9.40 2.92 -18.22
CA PHE A 119 -9.78 3.44 -16.92
C PHE A 119 -10.10 2.30 -15.98
N ASP A 120 -9.74 2.47 -14.71
CA ASP A 120 -10.23 1.61 -13.66
C ASP A 120 -11.62 2.09 -13.25
N THR A 121 -12.66 1.33 -13.61
CA THR A 121 -14.06 1.66 -13.34
C THR A 121 -14.43 1.59 -11.87
N ILE A 122 -13.62 0.90 -11.04
CA ILE A 122 -13.83 0.79 -9.58
C ILE A 122 -13.16 1.96 -8.87
N ALA A 123 -11.93 2.33 -9.28
CA ALA A 123 -11.19 3.43 -8.66
C ALA A 123 -11.60 4.83 -9.15
N SER A 124 -12.28 4.91 -10.30
CA SER A 124 -12.88 6.14 -10.83
C SER A 124 -14.19 6.46 -10.11
N THR A 125 -14.46 7.74 -9.86
CA THR A 125 -15.58 8.16 -9.00
C THR A 125 -16.85 8.55 -9.75
N ASN A 126 -16.80 8.60 -11.09
CA ASN A 126 -17.93 8.99 -11.94
C ASN A 126 -18.83 7.79 -12.25
N ASN A 127 -20.14 8.04 -12.27
CA ASN A 127 -21.15 7.05 -12.68
C ASN A 127 -21.73 7.31 -14.07
N GLY A 128 -21.29 8.38 -14.75
CA GLY A 128 -21.78 8.77 -16.05
C GLY A 128 -20.67 9.26 -16.98
N PRO A 129 -21.05 9.67 -18.21
CA PRO A 129 -20.11 10.07 -19.24
C PRO A 129 -19.21 11.23 -18.81
N VAL A 130 -17.92 11.13 -19.14
CA VAL A 130 -16.90 12.15 -18.91
C VAL A 130 -16.26 12.51 -20.24
N GLU A 131 -16.28 13.80 -20.57
CA GLU A 131 -15.58 14.34 -21.72
C GLU A 131 -14.10 14.51 -21.39
N LEU A 132 -13.24 14.02 -22.28
CA LEU A 132 -11.80 13.99 -22.13
C LEU A 132 -11.14 14.77 -23.26
N GLY A 133 -10.01 15.41 -22.96
CA GLY A 133 -9.16 16.08 -23.93
C GLY A 133 -7.81 15.38 -24.07
N LEU A 134 -7.32 15.29 -25.32
CA LEU A 134 -5.96 14.87 -25.64
C LEU A 134 -5.20 16.04 -26.30
N GLY A 135 -4.00 16.32 -25.81
CA GLY A 135 -3.11 17.29 -26.42
C GLY A 135 -1.66 16.83 -26.48
N ALA A 136 -0.93 17.24 -27.52
CA ALA A 136 0.50 17.01 -27.65
C ALA A 136 1.28 18.01 -26.79
N THR A 137 2.14 17.51 -25.90
CA THR A 137 3.06 18.36 -25.12
C THR A 137 4.04 19.07 -26.05
N GLN A 138 4.38 20.32 -25.73
CA GLN A 138 5.29 21.16 -26.52
C GLN A 138 6.55 21.57 -25.75
N THR A 139 6.62 21.22 -24.46
CA THR A 139 7.74 21.58 -23.57
C THR A 139 8.41 20.30 -23.10
N PRO A 140 9.76 20.22 -23.13
CA PRO A 140 10.50 19.13 -22.52
C PRO A 140 10.14 18.95 -21.05
N TRP A 141 9.83 17.72 -20.66
CA TRP A 141 9.48 17.36 -19.29
C TRP A 141 10.24 16.12 -18.82
N ASP A 142 10.40 15.96 -17.52
CA ASP A 142 11.05 14.79 -16.95
C ASP A 142 10.03 13.98 -16.15
N LYS A 143 9.88 12.70 -16.50
CA LYS A 143 8.87 11.83 -15.92
C LYS A 143 8.93 11.80 -14.39
N LYS A 144 10.13 11.88 -13.80
CA LYS A 144 10.33 11.65 -12.37
C LYS A 144 10.10 12.91 -11.53
N THR A 145 10.37 14.08 -12.10
CA THR A 145 10.44 15.36 -11.39
C THR A 145 9.32 16.32 -11.78
N VAL A 146 8.52 15.98 -12.80
CA VAL A 146 7.40 16.80 -13.26
C VAL A 146 6.35 17.03 -12.15
N THR A 147 5.94 18.29 -12.00
CA THR A 147 4.87 18.73 -11.10
C THR A 147 3.88 19.62 -11.86
N TRP A 148 2.86 20.12 -11.17
CA TRP A 148 1.91 21.07 -11.75
C TRP A 148 2.58 22.33 -12.30
N VAL A 149 3.60 22.84 -11.62
CA VAL A 149 4.28 24.10 -11.97
C VAL A 149 5.59 23.86 -12.72
N THR A 150 6.25 22.73 -12.47
CA THR A 150 7.59 22.43 -12.97
C THR A 150 7.58 21.29 -13.99
N ALA A 151 8.18 21.51 -15.15
CA ALA A 151 8.32 20.49 -16.20
C ALA A 151 9.53 19.57 -15.95
N VAL A 152 10.64 20.13 -15.45
CA VAL A 152 11.89 19.43 -15.13
C VAL A 152 12.47 20.02 -13.86
N ASP A 153 12.82 19.19 -12.88
CA ASP A 153 13.56 19.59 -11.68
C ASP A 153 14.65 18.56 -11.37
N THR A 154 15.70 18.58 -12.19
CA THR A 154 16.87 17.71 -12.03
C THR A 154 18.07 18.53 -11.57
N LEU A 155 19.14 17.87 -11.11
CA LEU A 155 20.35 18.52 -10.58
C LEU A 155 20.94 19.62 -11.48
N ASN A 156 20.74 19.52 -12.81
CA ASN A 156 21.33 20.44 -13.79
C ASN A 156 20.30 21.23 -14.61
N ASP A 157 18.99 20.99 -14.41
CA ASP A 157 17.93 21.63 -15.19
C ASP A 157 16.69 21.84 -14.32
N LEU A 158 16.34 23.11 -14.14
CA LEU A 158 15.07 23.53 -13.55
C LEU A 158 14.29 24.30 -14.62
N ARG A 159 13.19 23.71 -15.08
CA ARG A 159 12.32 24.28 -16.11
C ARG A 159 10.89 24.29 -15.63
N LEU A 160 10.28 25.47 -15.60
CA LEU A 160 8.85 25.63 -15.33
C LEU A 160 8.03 25.32 -16.57
N TRP A 161 6.78 24.89 -16.37
CA TRP A 161 5.80 24.87 -17.45
C TRP A 161 5.48 26.31 -17.89
N PRO A 162 5.36 26.59 -19.20
CA PRO A 162 4.88 27.90 -19.64
C PRO A 162 3.46 28.20 -19.14
N GLN A 163 2.62 27.16 -18.95
CA GLN A 163 1.33 27.24 -18.26
C GLN A 163 1.21 26.11 -17.23
N PRO A 164 0.82 26.40 -15.97
CA PRO A 164 0.61 25.37 -14.95
C PRO A 164 -0.35 24.25 -15.38
N GLY A 165 -0.09 23.06 -14.85
CA GLY A 165 -0.78 21.82 -15.17
C GLY A 165 -0.30 21.20 -16.48
N ALA A 166 1.01 21.24 -16.75
CA ALA A 166 1.58 20.67 -17.96
C ALA A 166 1.02 21.26 -19.27
N GLY A 167 1.01 22.58 -19.37
CA GLY A 167 0.62 23.30 -20.58
C GLY A 167 1.67 24.30 -21.07
N PRO A 168 1.47 24.92 -22.25
CA PRO A 168 0.38 24.66 -23.19
C PRO A 168 0.57 23.35 -23.96
N VAL A 169 -0.50 22.86 -24.58
CA VAL A 169 -0.50 21.69 -25.46
C VAL A 169 -1.15 22.05 -26.80
N THR A 170 -0.72 21.37 -27.86
CA THR A 170 -1.44 21.40 -29.14
C THR A 170 -2.62 20.43 -29.04
N SER A 171 -3.84 20.94 -29.14
CA SER A 171 -5.04 20.10 -29.06
C SER A 171 -5.06 19.10 -30.22
N ILE A 172 -5.27 17.83 -29.89
CA ILE A 172 -5.42 16.75 -30.87
C ILE A 172 -6.90 16.43 -31.08
N GLY A 173 -7.64 16.29 -29.98
CA GLY A 173 -9.07 16.00 -30.04
C GLY A 173 -9.69 15.78 -28.68
N THR A 174 -11.00 15.57 -28.69
CA THR A 174 -11.80 15.21 -27.52
C THR A 174 -12.52 13.89 -27.77
N THR A 175 -12.90 13.22 -26.69
CA THR A 175 -13.71 12.01 -26.71
C THR A 175 -14.55 11.93 -25.46
N VAL A 176 -15.54 11.05 -25.43
CA VAL A 176 -16.36 10.80 -24.25
C VAL A 176 -16.11 9.38 -23.79
N TRP A 177 -15.82 9.22 -22.49
CA TRP A 177 -15.79 7.92 -21.84
C TRP A 177 -17.04 7.74 -20.99
N ASP A 178 -17.78 6.66 -21.21
CA ASP A 178 -18.89 6.25 -20.35
C ASP A 178 -18.55 4.91 -19.65
N PRO A 179 -18.47 4.87 -18.30
CA PRO A 179 -18.22 3.63 -17.56
C PRO A 179 -19.31 2.56 -17.80
N ALA A 180 -20.51 2.94 -18.25
CA ALA A 180 -21.57 1.99 -18.60
C ALA A 180 -21.34 1.27 -19.95
N GLU A 181 -20.55 1.86 -20.85
CA GLU A 181 -20.27 1.30 -22.17
C GLU A 181 -18.96 0.50 -22.21
N GLY A 182 -18.00 0.80 -21.32
CA GLY A 182 -16.75 0.04 -21.22
C GLY A 182 -15.69 0.70 -20.35
N ASP A 183 -14.51 0.09 -20.33
CA ASP A 183 -13.35 0.52 -19.54
C ASP A 183 -12.37 1.41 -20.32
N SER A 184 -12.74 1.85 -21.54
CA SER A 184 -11.81 2.57 -22.40
C SER A 184 -12.47 3.63 -23.28
N ALA A 185 -11.68 4.62 -23.64
CA ALA A 185 -12.01 5.61 -24.66
C ALA A 185 -10.81 5.84 -25.58
N TRP A 186 -11.06 6.34 -26.78
CA TRP A 186 -10.00 6.59 -27.74
C TRP A 186 -10.13 7.94 -28.44
N PHE A 187 -8.97 8.43 -28.84
CA PHE A 187 -8.79 9.65 -29.63
C PHE A 187 -8.17 9.27 -30.97
N GLU A 188 -8.78 9.70 -32.06
CA GLU A 188 -8.22 9.50 -33.41
C GLU A 188 -6.99 10.40 -33.61
N LEU A 189 -6.01 9.90 -34.36
CA LEU A 189 -4.78 10.57 -34.72
C LEU A 189 -4.61 10.59 -36.24
N ASP A 190 -4.21 11.73 -36.77
CA ASP A 190 -3.76 11.82 -38.15
C ASP A 190 -2.31 11.35 -38.32
N SER A 191 -1.86 11.26 -39.57
CA SER A 191 -0.51 10.82 -39.91
C SER A 191 0.57 11.79 -39.40
N LEU A 192 0.29 13.09 -39.33
CA LEU A 192 1.26 14.10 -38.89
C LEU A 192 1.55 13.95 -37.40
N GLN A 193 0.52 13.71 -36.59
CA GLN A 193 0.66 13.49 -35.15
C GLN A 193 1.39 12.18 -34.86
N VAL A 194 1.10 11.13 -35.64
CA VAL A 194 1.80 9.86 -35.55
C VAL A 194 3.28 10.01 -35.93
N GLU A 195 3.60 10.77 -36.97
CA GLU A 195 4.98 11.06 -37.37
C GLU A 195 5.72 11.86 -36.29
N ALA A 196 5.10 12.89 -35.73
CA ALA A 196 5.69 13.72 -34.68
C ALA A 196 6.06 12.93 -33.42
N TRP A 197 5.25 11.94 -33.03
CA TRP A 197 5.55 11.08 -31.87
C TRP A 197 6.52 9.94 -32.17
N ALA A 198 6.84 9.67 -33.44
CA ALA A 198 7.77 8.61 -33.83
C ALA A 198 9.23 8.96 -33.46
N ASP A 199 9.60 10.24 -33.41
CA ASP A 199 10.94 10.67 -33.02
C ASP A 199 11.15 10.49 -31.52
N THR A 200 11.85 9.42 -31.13
CA THR A 200 12.11 9.15 -29.71
C THR A 200 13.18 10.01 -29.07
N ALA A 201 13.93 10.78 -29.86
CA ALA A 201 14.96 11.69 -29.35
C ALA A 201 14.36 13.04 -28.91
N ASP A 202 13.17 13.39 -29.38
CA ASP A 202 12.49 14.61 -28.95
C ASP A 202 11.92 14.45 -27.54
N VAL A 203 12.54 15.12 -26.58
CA VAL A 203 12.10 15.14 -25.17
C VAL A 203 10.87 16.02 -24.94
N SER A 204 10.47 16.87 -25.89
CA SER A 204 9.22 17.64 -25.79
C SER A 204 7.97 16.81 -26.11
N ARG A 205 8.16 15.70 -26.82
CA ARG A 205 7.06 14.82 -27.23
C ARG A 205 6.34 14.21 -26.04
N GLY A 206 5.08 13.90 -26.29
CA GLY A 206 4.20 13.26 -25.32
C GLY A 206 2.77 13.69 -25.52
N ALA A 207 1.90 13.02 -24.78
CA ALA A 207 0.49 13.29 -24.69
C ALA A 207 0.14 13.75 -23.28
N ARG A 208 -0.74 14.74 -23.19
CA ARG A 208 -1.46 15.11 -21.99
C ARG A 208 -2.91 14.69 -22.14
N ILE A 209 -3.42 13.96 -21.16
CA ILE A 209 -4.83 13.59 -21.05
C ILE A 209 -5.42 14.39 -19.88
N GLU A 210 -6.56 15.02 -20.11
CA GLU A 210 -7.28 15.78 -19.09
C GLU A 210 -8.79 15.51 -19.14
N SER A 211 -9.46 15.74 -18.01
CA SER A 211 -10.93 15.83 -17.97
C SER A 211 -11.36 17.21 -18.42
N LEU A 212 -12.38 17.28 -19.27
CA LEU A 212 -13.09 18.52 -19.61
C LEU A 212 -14.38 18.67 -18.79
N THR A 213 -14.93 17.57 -18.31
CA THR A 213 -16.03 17.54 -17.35
C THR A 213 -15.56 17.90 -15.94
N ASP A 214 -16.26 18.84 -15.31
CA ASP A 214 -15.99 19.25 -13.93
C ASP A 214 -16.45 18.18 -12.93
N ASN A 215 -15.82 18.17 -11.76
CA ASN A 215 -16.12 17.29 -10.65
C ASN A 215 -16.05 15.78 -10.99
N ALA A 216 -15.15 15.40 -11.89
CA ALA A 216 -14.81 14.02 -12.20
C ALA A 216 -13.37 13.70 -11.77
N ARG A 217 -13.14 12.50 -11.21
CA ARG A 217 -11.81 11.94 -10.93
C ARG A 217 -11.74 10.53 -11.51
N LEU A 218 -10.84 10.34 -12.48
CA LEU A 218 -10.66 9.05 -13.14
C LEU A 218 -9.26 8.50 -12.89
N GLN A 219 -9.19 7.20 -12.70
CA GLN A 219 -7.95 6.46 -12.57
C GLN A 219 -7.59 5.86 -13.94
N VAL A 220 -6.51 6.36 -14.55
CA VAL A 220 -6.00 5.85 -15.84
C VAL A 220 -5.11 4.63 -15.56
N SER A 221 -5.59 3.44 -15.88
CA SER A 221 -4.85 2.19 -15.67
C SER A 221 -3.78 1.97 -16.73
N ARG A 222 -4.10 2.29 -17.99
CA ARG A 222 -3.20 2.06 -19.13
C ARG A 222 -3.47 3.05 -20.27
N VAL A 223 -2.43 3.37 -21.02
CA VAL A 223 -2.53 4.12 -22.28
C VAL A 223 -1.76 3.36 -23.36
N VAL A 224 -2.36 3.19 -24.54
CA VAL A 224 -1.76 2.47 -25.67
C VAL A 224 -1.93 3.29 -26.95
N LEU A 225 -0.85 3.41 -27.72
CA LEU A 225 -0.91 3.96 -29.06
C LEU A 225 -1.12 2.83 -30.08
N ARG A 226 -2.27 2.84 -30.75
CA ARG A 226 -2.59 1.93 -31.85
C ARG A 226 -2.34 2.64 -33.18
N LEU A 227 -1.53 2.04 -34.04
CA LEU A 227 -1.06 2.63 -35.29
C LEU A 227 -1.72 1.92 -36.47
N ASP A 228 -2.40 2.68 -37.31
CA ASP A 228 -2.93 2.18 -38.58
C ASP A 228 -1.79 2.17 -39.60
N THR A 229 -1.42 0.97 -40.03
CA THR A 229 -0.18 0.73 -40.75
C THR A 229 -0.46 0.02 -42.07
N ARG A 230 0.15 0.51 -43.16
CA ARG A 230 0.17 -0.14 -44.48
C ARG A 230 1.51 -0.82 -44.71
N PRO A 231 1.54 -2.15 -44.86
CA PRO A 231 2.74 -2.89 -45.24
C PRO A 231 3.08 -2.68 -46.73
N SER A 232 4.37 -2.59 -47.06
CA SER A 232 4.83 -2.52 -48.47
C SER A 232 4.50 -3.79 -49.27
N SER A 233 4.47 -4.95 -48.61
CA SER A 233 4.18 -6.26 -49.20
C SER A 233 2.70 -6.45 -49.54
N ASN A 234 1.80 -5.63 -48.97
CA ASN A 234 0.37 -5.64 -49.23
C ASN A 234 -0.24 -4.25 -48.93
N PRO A 235 -0.08 -3.27 -49.83
CA PRO A 235 -0.41 -1.87 -49.58
C PRO A 235 -1.91 -1.58 -49.47
N ASP A 236 -2.76 -2.49 -49.97
CA ASP A 236 -4.22 -2.38 -49.91
C ASP A 236 -4.80 -2.84 -48.56
N THR A 237 -3.96 -3.36 -47.65
CA THR A 237 -4.36 -3.81 -46.32
C THR A 237 -3.91 -2.83 -45.25
N ILE A 238 -4.80 -2.52 -44.30
CA ILE A 238 -4.46 -1.83 -43.06
C ILE A 238 -4.35 -2.85 -41.94
N ILE A 239 -3.22 -2.86 -41.25
CA ILE A 239 -3.00 -3.61 -40.02
C ILE A 239 -2.87 -2.64 -38.84
N VAL A 240 -3.31 -3.08 -37.66
CA VAL A 240 -3.17 -2.30 -36.44
C VAL A 240 -1.97 -2.80 -35.66
N LEU A 241 -0.96 -1.95 -35.53
CA LEU A 241 0.20 -2.20 -34.67
C LEU A 241 0.03 -1.44 -33.35
N SER A 242 0.75 -1.84 -32.31
CA SER A 242 0.72 -1.14 -31.03
C SER A 242 2.12 -0.70 -30.65
N ALA A 243 2.29 0.58 -30.37
CA ALA A 243 3.45 1.09 -29.64
C ALA A 243 3.11 1.07 -28.15
N GLN A 244 3.97 0.42 -27.36
CA GLN A 244 3.79 0.43 -25.91
C GLN A 244 4.06 1.85 -25.38
N ARG A 245 3.47 2.12 -24.22
CA ARG A 245 3.81 3.27 -23.40
C ARG A 245 5.23 3.12 -22.87
N ASP A 246 6.06 4.12 -23.10
CA ASP A 246 7.43 4.21 -22.58
C ASP A 246 7.42 4.81 -21.18
N GLU A 247 6.76 5.96 -21.05
CA GLU A 247 6.70 6.74 -19.81
C GLU A 247 5.26 7.13 -19.47
N ILE A 248 4.95 7.15 -18.18
CA ILE A 248 3.72 7.69 -17.62
C ILE A 248 3.99 8.37 -16.29
N SER A 249 3.32 9.48 -16.06
CA SER A 249 3.21 10.15 -14.78
C SER A 249 1.92 10.96 -14.78
N PHE A 250 1.62 11.65 -13.68
CA PHE A 250 0.57 12.64 -13.65
C PHE A 250 1.00 13.82 -12.78
N VAL A 251 0.50 15.00 -13.15
CA VAL A 251 0.66 16.23 -12.38
C VAL A 251 -0.68 16.55 -11.75
N TYR A 252 -0.67 17.05 -10.53
CA TYR A 252 -1.88 17.42 -9.85
C TYR A 252 -1.63 18.56 -8.87
N ASP A 253 -2.72 19.25 -8.53
CA ASP A 253 -2.74 20.40 -7.65
C ASP A 253 -4.07 20.42 -6.87
N PRO A 254 -4.05 20.70 -5.55
CA PRO A 254 -2.87 20.92 -4.72
C PRO A 254 -2.13 19.61 -4.36
N ILE A 255 -0.85 19.74 -3.95
CA ILE A 255 -0.17 18.66 -3.22
C ILE A 255 -0.63 18.76 -1.75
N PRO A 256 -1.19 17.69 -1.16
CA PRO A 256 -1.61 17.68 0.23
C PRO A 256 -0.47 18.10 1.17
N GLU A 257 -0.76 18.89 2.20
CA GLU A 257 0.20 19.20 3.26
C GLU A 257 0.09 18.20 4.40
N ALA A 258 1.15 18.02 5.20
CA ALA A 258 1.10 17.15 6.37
C ALA A 258 -0.01 17.63 7.34
N PRO A 259 -0.84 16.71 7.88
CA PRO A 259 -1.84 17.09 8.86
C PRO A 259 -1.17 17.60 10.14
N ALA A 260 -1.71 18.66 10.75
CA ALA A 260 -1.12 19.27 11.95
C ALA A 260 -1.13 18.32 13.17
N ASN A 261 -2.27 17.65 13.42
CA ASN A 261 -2.47 16.75 14.57
C ASN A 261 -3.14 15.44 14.15
N GLY A 262 -2.93 14.99 12.91
CA GLY A 262 -3.55 13.78 12.36
C GLY A 262 -2.51 12.76 11.91
N ILE A 263 -2.96 11.54 11.63
CA ILE A 263 -2.14 10.46 11.08
C ILE A 263 -2.47 10.33 9.60
N ARG A 264 -1.43 10.24 8.77
CA ARG A 264 -1.57 10.02 7.32
C ARG A 264 -0.63 8.94 6.83
N ILE A 265 -1.18 8.03 6.02
CA ILE A 265 -0.47 6.85 5.51
C ILE A 265 -0.80 6.63 4.02
N GLY A 266 0.21 6.39 3.18
CA GLY A 266 0.03 6.10 1.76
C GLY A 266 -0.03 7.36 0.87
N GLY A 267 -0.66 7.29 -0.30
CA GLY A 267 -0.72 8.41 -1.25
C GLY A 267 0.45 8.50 -2.23
N ALA A 268 0.37 9.48 -3.13
CA ALA A 268 1.44 9.92 -4.02
C ALA A 268 1.51 11.46 -3.97
N PRO A 269 2.47 12.07 -3.23
CA PRO A 269 3.59 11.41 -2.58
C PRO A 269 3.16 10.53 -1.42
N ALA A 270 3.92 9.46 -1.17
CA ALA A 270 3.63 8.56 -0.07
C ALA A 270 3.99 9.22 1.28
N TRP A 271 3.04 9.13 2.21
CA TRP A 271 3.11 9.63 3.57
C TRP A 271 3.42 8.51 4.55
N ARG A 272 4.33 8.78 5.49
CA ARG A 272 4.62 7.95 6.65
C ARG A 272 4.42 8.75 7.92
N THR A 273 3.85 8.11 8.91
CA THR A 273 3.69 8.68 10.26
C THR A 273 4.65 8.00 11.21
N VAL A 274 5.40 8.75 12.01
CA VAL A 274 6.38 8.23 12.97
C VAL A 274 6.01 8.68 14.37
N LEU A 275 6.13 7.78 15.34
CA LEU A 275 5.82 8.04 16.75
C LEU A 275 6.77 7.30 17.69
N ASN A 276 7.00 7.88 18.86
CA ASN A 276 7.67 7.21 19.97
C ASN A 276 6.64 6.45 20.81
N VAL A 277 6.95 5.21 21.17
CA VAL A 277 6.14 4.33 21.99
C VAL A 277 6.77 4.18 23.37
N LYS A 278 5.93 4.30 24.39
CA LYS A 278 6.23 4.09 25.80
C LYS A 278 5.28 3.03 26.32
N ILE A 279 5.77 1.81 26.46
CA ILE A 279 4.96 0.73 27.06
C ILE A 279 5.00 0.88 28.59
N PRO A 280 3.84 0.92 29.27
CA PRO A 280 3.83 0.91 30.73
C PRO A 280 4.37 -0.42 31.24
N THR A 281 5.34 -0.35 32.15
CA THR A 281 5.87 -1.54 32.85
C THR A 281 5.03 -1.91 34.06
N HIS A 282 4.13 -1.02 34.48
CA HIS A 282 3.24 -1.19 35.62
C HIS A 282 1.83 -0.81 35.20
N LEU A 283 0.85 -1.60 35.62
CA LEU A 283 -0.57 -1.41 35.32
C LEU A 283 -1.32 -1.13 36.63
N ASP A 284 -2.04 0.00 36.66
CA ASP A 284 -2.80 0.46 37.84
C ASP A 284 -4.31 0.20 37.74
N GLY A 285 -4.77 -0.53 36.72
CA GLY A 285 -6.18 -0.83 36.51
C GLY A 285 -6.42 -1.68 35.27
N PRO A 286 -7.70 -2.03 34.97
CA PRO A 286 -8.92 -1.67 35.70
C PRO A 286 -9.06 -2.37 37.06
N ASP A 287 -10.05 -2.01 37.89
CA ASP A 287 -10.28 -2.58 39.23
C ASP A 287 -10.28 -4.12 39.24
N GLU A 288 -10.84 -4.72 38.19
CA GLU A 288 -10.86 -6.18 37.98
C GLU A 288 -9.45 -6.78 37.91
N LEU A 289 -8.51 -6.09 37.27
CA LEU A 289 -7.09 -6.46 37.23
C LEU A 289 -6.48 -6.40 38.62
N CYS A 290 -6.68 -5.29 39.33
CA CYS A 290 -6.09 -5.09 40.65
C CYS A 290 -6.61 -6.10 41.67
N VAL A 291 -7.91 -6.40 41.64
CA VAL A 291 -8.51 -7.45 42.48
C VAL A 291 -7.91 -8.81 42.15
N ALA A 292 -7.82 -9.16 40.86
CA ALA A 292 -7.26 -10.44 40.44
C ALA A 292 -5.77 -10.60 40.80
N ALA A 293 -4.98 -9.55 40.60
CA ALA A 293 -3.56 -9.53 40.89
C ALA A 293 -3.23 -9.47 42.39
N GLY A 294 -4.23 -9.24 43.26
CA GLY A 294 -4.03 -9.04 44.70
C GLY A 294 -3.50 -7.65 45.07
N GLY A 295 -3.61 -6.68 44.18
CA GLY A 295 -3.18 -5.29 44.34
C GLY A 295 -2.61 -4.69 43.05
N CYS A 296 -2.57 -3.36 43.00
CA CYS A 296 -1.90 -2.57 41.96
C CYS A 296 -0.84 -1.64 42.61
N PRO A 297 0.23 -1.25 41.89
CA PRO A 297 0.53 -1.56 40.49
C PRO A 297 0.93 -3.02 40.24
N LEU A 298 0.40 -3.61 39.18
CA LEU A 298 0.86 -4.90 38.65
C LEU A 298 2.06 -4.66 37.73
N GLU A 299 3.20 -5.29 38.00
CA GLU A 299 4.33 -5.34 37.06
C GLU A 299 3.95 -6.18 35.83
N LEU A 300 3.97 -5.57 34.63
CA LEU A 300 3.62 -6.25 33.39
C LEU A 300 4.82 -7.02 32.84
N LYS A 301 4.72 -8.35 32.79
CA LYS A 301 5.79 -9.21 32.23
C LYS A 301 5.50 -9.59 30.78
N PRO A 302 6.55 -9.83 29.95
CA PRO A 302 6.37 -10.24 28.55
C PRO A 302 5.47 -11.46 28.36
N LEU A 303 5.54 -12.43 29.28
CA LEU A 303 4.77 -13.68 29.22
C LEU A 303 3.30 -13.52 29.63
N GLU A 304 2.95 -12.43 30.31
CA GLU A 304 1.57 -12.13 30.71
C GLU A 304 0.82 -11.39 29.59
N LEU A 305 1.54 -10.81 28.63
CA LEU A 305 0.98 -10.14 27.46
C LEU A 305 0.64 -11.16 26.37
N ASN A 306 -0.65 -11.32 26.07
CA ASN A 306 -1.13 -12.17 24.97
C ASN A 306 -1.20 -11.43 23.65
N TYR A 307 -1.60 -10.16 23.70
CA TYR A 307 -1.81 -9.33 22.51
C TYR A 307 -1.55 -7.86 22.83
N ALA A 308 -0.94 -7.15 21.89
CA ALA A 308 -0.91 -5.69 21.89
C ALA A 308 -1.17 -5.15 20.49
N ALA A 309 -1.96 -4.09 20.40
CA ALA A 309 -2.23 -3.39 19.15
C ALA A 309 -2.34 -1.88 19.37
N ILE A 310 -1.95 -1.12 18.35
CA ILE A 310 -2.34 0.29 18.26
C ILE A 310 -3.67 0.32 17.54
N THR A 311 -4.70 0.79 18.21
CA THR A 311 -6.01 1.03 17.61
C THR A 311 -6.03 2.46 17.06
N LEU A 312 -6.20 2.58 15.75
CA LEU A 312 -6.36 3.86 15.06
C LEU A 312 -7.82 4.01 14.63
N LYS A 313 -8.42 5.17 14.91
CA LYS A 313 -9.76 5.45 14.44
C LYS A 313 -9.72 6.17 13.09
N SER A 314 -10.40 5.62 12.09
CA SER A 314 -10.39 6.18 10.74
C SER A 314 -11.08 7.54 10.67
N GLU A 315 -10.43 8.49 10.00
CA GLU A 315 -10.96 9.83 9.78
C GLU A 315 -11.39 9.99 8.32
N ARG A 316 -12.50 10.70 8.11
CA ARG A 316 -12.93 11.12 6.77
C ARG A 316 -12.05 12.28 6.31
N GLY A 317 -10.96 11.94 5.62
CA GLY A 317 -10.07 12.94 4.99
C GLY A 317 -10.71 13.67 3.81
N GLU A 318 -9.91 14.50 3.14
CA GLU A 318 -10.30 15.23 1.92
C GLU A 318 -10.82 14.28 0.83
N GLN A 319 -12.02 14.53 0.31
CA GLN A 319 -12.69 13.65 -0.66
C GLN A 319 -11.82 13.39 -1.91
N ALA A 320 -11.03 14.38 -2.34
CA ALA A 320 -10.09 14.27 -3.44
C ALA A 320 -9.12 13.09 -3.32
N PHE A 321 -8.70 12.78 -2.09
CA PHE A 321 -7.64 11.83 -1.77
C PHE A 321 -8.13 10.65 -0.92
N GLN A 322 -9.45 10.48 -0.80
CA GLN A 322 -10.02 9.31 -0.12
C GLN A 322 -9.66 8.02 -0.89
N PRO A 323 -9.26 6.95 -0.17
CA PRO A 323 -9.03 5.64 -0.76
C PRO A 323 -10.27 5.13 -1.48
N THR A 324 -10.09 4.61 -2.70
CA THR A 324 -11.14 3.93 -3.47
C THR A 324 -10.97 2.42 -3.55
N ASP A 325 -9.84 1.92 -3.06
CA ASP A 325 -9.60 0.49 -2.87
C ASP A 325 -8.92 0.28 -1.51
N SER A 326 -8.68 -0.97 -1.17
CA SER A 326 -8.08 -1.38 0.09
C SER A 326 -6.64 -0.91 0.19
N ILE A 327 -6.29 -0.35 1.34
CA ILE A 327 -4.91 -0.02 1.69
C ILE A 327 -4.34 -1.10 2.62
N GLY A 328 -3.11 -1.55 2.35
CA GLY A 328 -2.35 -2.37 3.29
C GLY A 328 -1.56 -1.48 4.23
N LEU A 329 -1.94 -1.44 5.51
CA LEU A 329 -1.24 -0.69 6.56
C LEU A 329 -0.14 -1.57 7.15
N ASP A 330 1.05 -1.01 7.29
CA ASP A 330 2.21 -1.67 7.88
C ASP A 330 2.81 -0.83 9.00
N VAL A 331 3.48 -1.52 9.92
CA VAL A 331 4.18 -0.92 11.06
C VAL A 331 5.56 -1.53 11.14
N ARG A 332 6.56 -0.67 11.22
CA ARG A 332 7.96 -1.07 11.31
C ARG A 332 8.66 -0.28 12.40
N GLN A 333 9.63 -0.93 13.03
CA GLN A 333 10.54 -0.25 13.94
C GLN A 333 11.42 0.74 13.15
N VAL A 334 11.60 1.95 13.67
CA VAL A 334 12.58 2.90 13.16
C VAL A 334 13.90 2.62 13.87
N LEU A 335 14.91 2.14 13.13
CA LEU A 335 16.16 1.69 13.72
C LEU A 335 17.06 2.85 14.16
N ARG A 336 16.90 4.03 13.53
CA ARG A 336 17.61 5.26 13.88
C ARG A 336 16.73 6.51 13.72
N ARG A 337 16.13 6.99 14.81
CA ARG A 337 15.23 8.15 14.79
C ARG A 337 15.92 9.45 14.35
N ASP A 338 17.19 9.63 14.71
CA ASP A 338 18.01 10.78 14.31
C ASP A 338 18.29 10.87 12.80
N ALA A 339 18.04 9.78 12.05
CA ALA A 339 18.20 9.72 10.60
C ALA A 339 16.90 9.99 9.83
N LEU A 340 15.81 10.36 10.51
CA LEU A 340 14.56 10.75 9.84
C LEU A 340 14.80 11.95 8.88
N PRO A 341 14.05 12.03 7.77
CA PRO A 341 12.96 11.14 7.36
C PRO A 341 13.42 9.83 6.72
N LYS A 342 14.69 9.69 6.31
CA LYS A 342 15.18 8.51 5.55
C LYS A 342 15.83 7.45 6.45
N ALA A 343 15.33 7.31 7.67
CA ALA A 343 15.82 6.33 8.63
C ALA A 343 15.65 4.89 8.13
N PRO A 344 16.59 3.97 8.41
CA PRO A 344 16.41 2.56 8.15
C PRO A 344 15.28 1.99 9.01
N LEU A 345 14.45 1.14 8.41
CA LEU A 345 13.32 0.48 9.06
C LEU A 345 13.64 -1.00 9.32
N GLY A 346 13.11 -1.54 10.40
CA GLY A 346 13.15 -2.96 10.73
C GLY A 346 12.18 -3.79 9.90
N GLU A 347 11.97 -5.04 10.32
CA GLU A 347 10.99 -5.92 9.71
C GLU A 347 9.55 -5.42 9.93
N SER A 348 8.64 -5.90 9.08
CA SER A 348 7.20 -5.64 9.21
C SER A 348 6.64 -6.37 10.42
N LEU A 349 5.90 -5.63 11.27
CA LEU A 349 5.17 -6.19 12.41
C LEU A 349 3.80 -6.76 12.03
N THR A 350 3.32 -6.46 10.82
CA THR A 350 1.99 -6.84 10.32
C THR A 350 2.03 -7.89 9.20
N GLY A 351 3.24 -8.29 8.79
CA GLY A 351 3.48 -9.29 7.76
C GLY A 351 3.48 -8.74 6.33
N LEU A 352 3.62 -9.64 5.35
CA LEU A 352 3.90 -9.28 3.95
C LEU A 352 2.84 -8.39 3.28
N LEU A 353 1.57 -8.55 3.66
CA LEU A 353 0.44 -7.82 3.05
C LEU A 353 -0.11 -6.71 3.95
N GLY A 354 0.44 -6.57 5.16
CA GLY A 354 -0.06 -5.68 6.19
C GLY A 354 -1.51 -5.91 6.59
N GLN A 355 -2.02 -5.01 7.43
CA GLN A 355 -3.43 -4.96 7.79
C GLN A 355 -4.22 -4.31 6.66
N ARG A 356 -5.04 -5.09 5.95
CA ARG A 356 -5.85 -4.57 4.84
C ARG A 356 -7.10 -3.87 5.36
N VAL A 357 -7.26 -2.60 4.97
CA VAL A 357 -8.41 -1.77 5.32
C VAL A 357 -9.12 -1.33 4.06
N GLY A 358 -10.41 -1.64 3.95
CA GLY A 358 -11.23 -1.25 2.80
C GLY A 358 -11.55 0.25 2.77
N PRO A 359 -11.92 0.78 1.58
CA PRO A 359 -12.17 2.21 1.38
C PRO A 359 -13.35 2.75 2.21
N ASP A 360 -14.35 1.91 2.51
CA ASP A 360 -15.50 2.26 3.35
C ASP A 360 -15.09 2.87 4.70
N ALA A 361 -14.00 2.38 5.30
CA ALA A 361 -13.51 2.85 6.59
C ALA A 361 -13.13 4.34 6.55
N PHE A 362 -12.75 4.88 5.39
CA PHE A 362 -12.38 6.29 5.24
C PHE A 362 -13.49 7.13 4.59
N GLY A 363 -14.64 6.51 4.29
CA GLY A 363 -15.78 7.13 3.63
C GLY A 363 -17.06 6.97 4.46
N ALA A 364 -17.93 6.05 4.05
CA ALA A 364 -19.25 5.85 4.65
C ALA A 364 -19.20 5.32 6.10
N LYS A 365 -18.13 4.61 6.48
CA LYS A 365 -17.89 4.05 7.81
C LYS A 365 -16.69 4.71 8.50
N SER A 366 -16.46 6.01 8.26
CA SER A 366 -15.50 6.77 9.07
C SER A 366 -15.84 6.68 10.56
N GLY A 367 -14.81 6.69 11.40
CA GLY A 367 -14.90 6.38 12.82
C GLY A 367 -14.74 4.88 13.12
N THR A 368 -14.30 4.08 12.15
CA THR A 368 -14.03 2.65 12.35
C THR A 368 -12.70 2.47 13.07
N ASP A 369 -12.70 1.62 14.11
CA ASP A 369 -11.50 1.22 14.82
C ASP A 369 -10.70 0.20 13.98
N ILE A 370 -9.42 0.51 13.77
CA ILE A 370 -8.50 -0.29 12.98
C ILE A 370 -7.34 -0.66 13.89
N GLU A 371 -7.28 -1.94 14.25
CA GLU A 371 -6.21 -2.47 15.07
C GLU A 371 -5.00 -2.84 14.24
N ILE A 372 -3.83 -2.40 14.69
CA ILE A 372 -2.56 -2.77 14.10
C ILE A 372 -1.73 -3.53 15.13
N PRO A 373 -1.53 -4.84 14.96
CA PRO A 373 -0.87 -5.67 15.96
C PRO A 373 0.61 -5.33 16.08
N ILE A 374 1.07 -5.19 17.32
CA ILE A 374 2.47 -4.91 17.70
C ILE A 374 2.94 -5.78 18.86
N THR A 375 2.30 -6.93 19.10
CA THR A 375 2.56 -7.82 20.25
C THR A 375 4.04 -8.14 20.45
N GLU A 376 4.72 -8.62 19.41
CA GLU A 376 6.14 -9.00 19.51
C GLU A 376 7.03 -7.80 19.85
N PHE A 377 6.76 -6.64 19.25
CA PHE A 377 7.45 -5.40 19.60
C PHE A 377 7.26 -5.02 21.07
N VAL A 378 6.05 -5.10 21.60
CA VAL A 378 5.78 -4.79 23.02
C VAL A 378 6.45 -5.80 23.94
N ARG A 379 6.43 -7.10 23.61
CA ARG A 379 7.14 -8.14 24.38
C ARG A 379 8.64 -7.90 24.43
N ASP A 380 9.25 -7.53 23.30
CA ASP A 380 10.67 -7.20 23.21
C ASP A 380 11.02 -5.97 24.06
N LEU A 381 10.17 -4.94 24.05
CA LEU A 381 10.34 -3.76 24.90
C LEU A 381 10.30 -4.12 26.39
N LEU A 382 9.34 -4.97 26.80
CA LEU A 382 9.19 -5.43 28.19
C LEU A 382 10.32 -6.39 28.62
N GLY A 383 10.86 -7.18 27.70
CA GLY A 383 11.90 -8.18 27.98
C GLY A 383 13.33 -7.65 27.95
N SER A 384 13.53 -6.43 27.44
CA SER A 384 14.86 -5.83 27.32
C SER A 384 15.50 -5.56 28.68
N GLN A 385 16.67 -6.15 28.92
CA GLN A 385 17.53 -5.85 30.08
C GLN A 385 18.57 -4.79 29.73
N ASP A 386 19.09 -4.10 30.76
CA ASP A 386 20.08 -3.03 30.63
C ASP A 386 21.27 -3.43 29.76
N GLY A 387 21.45 -2.73 28.63
CA GLY A 387 22.62 -2.86 27.73
C GLY A 387 22.31 -2.94 26.24
N MET A 388 21.11 -3.39 25.86
CA MET A 388 20.56 -3.27 24.50
C MET A 388 19.16 -2.65 24.63
N SER A 389 19.07 -1.32 24.54
CA SER A 389 17.76 -0.67 24.51
C SER A 389 17.14 -0.86 23.12
N PRO A 390 16.06 -1.65 22.98
CA PRO A 390 15.31 -1.74 21.74
C PRO A 390 14.82 -0.36 21.32
N THR A 391 14.69 -0.13 20.01
CA THR A 391 14.19 1.14 19.52
C THR A 391 12.74 1.32 19.94
N LYS A 392 12.42 2.49 20.48
CA LYS A 392 11.09 2.82 20.98
C LYS A 392 10.28 3.61 19.95
N THR A 393 10.60 3.46 18.67
CA THR A 393 10.06 4.31 17.61
C THR A 393 9.44 3.44 16.53
N LEU A 394 8.20 3.73 16.17
CA LEU A 394 7.46 3.05 15.12
C LEU A 394 7.19 4.01 13.96
N ALA A 395 7.27 3.47 12.74
CA ALA A 395 6.74 4.09 11.54
C ALA A 395 5.48 3.34 11.12
N LEU A 396 4.38 4.07 10.95
CA LEU A 396 3.15 3.65 10.30
C LEU A 396 3.26 4.05 8.82
N LEU A 397 3.15 3.08 7.91
CA LEU A 397 3.29 3.28 6.47
C LEU A 397 2.34 2.36 5.70
N SER A 398 2.24 2.56 4.38
CA SER A 398 1.59 1.56 3.54
C SER A 398 2.62 0.50 3.14
N VAL A 399 2.21 -0.76 3.02
CA VAL A 399 3.07 -1.86 2.53
C VAL A 399 3.69 -1.52 1.17
N PHE A 400 2.95 -0.80 0.32
CA PHE A 400 3.39 -0.35 -0.99
C PHE A 400 3.34 1.18 -1.07
N GLU A 401 4.49 1.80 -1.38
CA GLU A 401 4.64 3.24 -1.44
C GLU A 401 5.24 3.65 -2.78
N PRO A 402 4.49 4.33 -3.67
CA PRO A 402 3.06 4.62 -3.60
C PRO A 402 2.20 3.49 -4.17
N ILE A 403 0.91 3.42 -3.79
CA ILE A 403 -0.09 2.50 -4.39
C ILE A 403 -1.23 3.24 -5.13
N SER A 404 -1.52 4.48 -4.74
CA SER A 404 -2.45 5.38 -5.44
C SER A 404 -2.19 6.84 -5.05
N ILE A 405 -2.88 7.79 -5.66
CA ILE A 405 -2.90 9.19 -5.21
C ILE A 405 -3.55 9.35 -3.82
N ALA A 406 -4.42 8.40 -3.45
CA ALA A 406 -5.21 8.45 -2.23
C ALA A 406 -4.42 7.96 -1.00
N TYR A 407 -4.76 8.50 0.16
CA TYR A 407 -4.12 8.19 1.44
C TYR A 407 -5.16 7.89 2.53
N ALA A 408 -4.79 7.04 3.47
CA ALA A 408 -5.55 6.79 4.68
C ALA A 408 -5.33 7.93 5.68
N SER A 409 -6.42 8.41 6.28
CA SER A 409 -6.42 9.44 7.32
C SER A 409 -6.99 8.85 8.61
N PHE A 410 -6.39 9.20 9.74
CA PHE A 410 -6.85 8.79 11.07
C PHE A 410 -6.73 9.95 12.04
N HIS A 411 -7.60 9.94 13.05
CA HIS A 411 -7.51 10.87 14.17
C HIS A 411 -6.15 10.74 14.85
N GLY A 412 -5.56 11.87 15.21
CA GLY A 412 -4.29 11.92 15.91
C GLY A 412 -4.43 12.39 17.36
N PRO A 413 -3.31 12.74 18.02
CA PRO A 413 -3.29 13.08 19.43
C PRO A 413 -4.06 14.36 19.74
N GLY A 414 -4.73 14.38 20.89
CA GLY A 414 -5.56 15.52 21.34
C GLY A 414 -6.99 15.51 20.79
N ASP A 415 -7.33 14.57 19.92
CA ASP A 415 -8.72 14.24 19.53
C ASP A 415 -9.31 13.22 20.53
N GLU A 416 -10.61 13.29 20.80
CA GLU A 416 -11.33 12.29 21.62
C GLU A 416 -11.30 10.88 20.99
N ASN A 417 -11.05 10.81 19.68
CA ASN A 417 -10.90 9.61 18.88
C ASN A 417 -9.42 9.31 18.58
N GLY A 418 -8.49 9.90 19.33
CA GLY A 418 -7.06 9.70 19.14
C GLY A 418 -6.64 8.23 19.30
N PRO A 419 -5.40 7.89 18.89
CA PRO A 419 -4.92 6.52 18.97
C PRO A 419 -4.91 5.97 20.40
N VAL A 420 -5.21 4.69 20.57
CA VAL A 420 -5.11 3.98 21.85
C VAL A 420 -4.24 2.73 21.71
N LEU A 421 -3.53 2.38 22.78
CA LEU A 421 -2.83 1.11 22.90
C LEU A 421 -3.74 0.11 23.60
N ARG A 422 -4.16 -0.93 22.87
CA ARG A 422 -4.93 -2.05 23.41
C ARG A 422 -3.99 -3.16 23.81
N LEU A 423 -4.08 -3.61 25.06
CA LEU A 423 -3.37 -4.77 25.61
C LEU A 423 -4.36 -5.85 26.02
N VAL A 424 -4.05 -7.11 25.75
CA VAL A 424 -4.75 -8.26 26.34
C VAL A 424 -3.76 -9.01 27.21
N VAL A 425 -4.03 -9.01 28.51
CA VAL A 425 -3.12 -9.53 29.54
C VAL A 425 -3.79 -10.68 30.28
N THR A 426 -3.06 -11.78 30.52
CA THR A 426 -3.50 -12.88 31.37
C THR A 426 -2.65 -12.94 32.62
N VAL A 427 -3.30 -12.88 33.77
CA VAL A 427 -2.66 -12.99 35.09
C VAL A 427 -3.26 -14.14 35.90
N GLY A 428 -2.46 -14.74 36.78
CA GLY A 428 -2.97 -15.70 37.75
C GLY A 428 -3.61 -14.98 38.94
N ARG A 429 -4.77 -15.47 39.43
CA ARG A 429 -5.39 -14.90 40.62
C ARG A 429 -4.52 -15.09 41.86
N ALA A 430 -4.38 -14.02 42.65
CA ALA A 430 -3.82 -14.10 43.99
C ALA A 430 -4.76 -14.93 44.88
N MET A 431 -4.23 -15.91 45.61
CA MET A 431 -5.01 -16.68 46.58
C MET A 431 -5.15 -15.87 47.87
N GLU A 432 -6.36 -15.76 48.40
CA GLU A 432 -6.54 -15.52 49.84
C GLU A 432 -5.95 -16.73 50.58
N LEU A 433 -4.88 -16.50 51.35
CA LEU A 433 -4.38 -17.52 52.26
C LEU A 433 -5.41 -17.68 53.41
N PRO A 434 -5.76 -18.93 53.78
CA PRO A 434 -6.78 -19.22 54.79
C PRO A 434 -6.41 -18.77 56.21
#